data_AF-A0A821W6L8-F1
#
_entry.id   AF-A0A821W6L8-F1
#
_cell.length_a   1.000
_cell.length_b   1.000
_cell.length_c   1.000
_cell.angle_alpha   90.00
_cell.angle_beta   90.00
_cell.angle_gamma   90.00
#
_symmetry.space_group_name_H-M   'P 1'
#
loop_
_entity.id
_entity.type
_entity.pdbx_description
1 polymer ?
#
loop_
_entity_poly.entity_id
_entity_poly.type
_entity_poly.pdbx_seq_one_letter_code
_entity_poly.pdbx_strand_id
1 'polypeptide(L)'
;MLLRQCLSQRFHQTFRFCLYHYRLSSTCRKNPLGIQMLSSKLHDQLFSSVGEPVYSTENIEKSIMHLQQFDLGSNESEILDNIEFDLPPLEGTNLNKHFEIIAQKQSEPYVDLIHKLIKADIPPRPTQWQYVKGWTKYSEDDQTPISVDYPNEHVLVFDVETLVCEGNFPVLAVALSPNHWYSWCSSRLIDEEFRLKSNVELNDMIPMESNSSIPSLIIGHNVGFDRTYIKEQYQFESTAMRFLDTMSLHIMCSGFTHAQRLQYQAFEKGSSLKKSDKDDITEEEGLDEQYLSMLLASEKDKDAKAYVKIRNTQ
;
A
#
# COMPACT_ATOMS: atom_id res chain seq x y z
N MET A 1 -4.56 48.88 -10.10
CA MET A 1 -5.91 48.57 -10.66
C MET A 1 -5.85 48.31 -12.17
N LEU A 2 -4.83 47.58 -12.66
CA LEU A 2 -4.63 47.24 -14.08
C LEU A 2 -3.89 45.88 -14.25
N LEU A 3 -4.01 44.99 -13.27
CA LEU A 3 -3.41 43.64 -13.28
C LEU A 3 -4.35 42.54 -12.79
N ARG A 4 -5.64 42.87 -12.55
CA ARG A 4 -6.72 41.91 -12.23
C ARG A 4 -7.67 41.63 -13.41
N GLN A 5 -7.43 42.23 -14.59
CA GLN A 5 -8.26 42.01 -15.78
C GLN A 5 -7.56 41.20 -16.89
N CYS A 6 -6.28 40.83 -16.75
CA CYS A 6 -5.56 40.12 -17.81
C CYS A 6 -5.48 38.59 -17.65
N LEU A 7 -6.00 38.02 -16.56
CA LEU A 7 -6.04 36.57 -16.32
C LEU A 7 -7.44 35.95 -16.46
N SER A 8 -8.49 36.76 -16.65
CA SER A 8 -9.87 36.27 -16.82
C SER A 8 -10.24 35.95 -18.29
N GLN A 9 -9.40 36.28 -19.26
CA GLN A 9 -9.71 36.09 -20.70
C GLN A 9 -8.89 34.99 -21.39
N ARG A 10 -7.91 34.37 -20.72
CA ARG A 10 -7.13 33.24 -21.28
C ARG A 10 -7.51 31.86 -20.73
N PHE A 11 -8.45 31.76 -19.79
CA PHE A 11 -8.98 30.49 -19.28
C PHE A 11 -10.36 30.11 -19.85
N HIS A 12 -10.92 30.92 -20.75
CA HIS A 12 -12.24 30.67 -21.37
C HIS A 12 -12.19 30.40 -22.89
N GLN A 13 -11.00 30.21 -23.47
CA GLN A 13 -10.86 29.98 -24.92
C GLN A 13 -10.15 28.67 -25.32
N THR A 14 -9.92 27.75 -24.38
CA THR A 14 -9.31 26.44 -24.70
C THR A 14 -10.13 25.22 -24.25
N PHE A 15 -11.37 25.44 -23.78
CA PHE A 15 -12.31 24.37 -23.38
C PHE A 15 -13.61 24.36 -24.19
N ARG A 16 -13.56 24.81 -25.45
CA ARG A 16 -14.73 24.88 -26.34
C ARG A 16 -14.55 24.21 -27.70
N PHE A 17 -13.54 23.36 -27.85
CA PHE A 17 -13.27 22.63 -29.10
C PHE A 17 -13.09 21.13 -28.86
N CYS A 18 -14.07 20.48 -28.23
CA CYS A 18 -14.30 19.03 -28.38
C CYS A 18 -15.67 18.59 -27.82
N LEU A 19 -16.75 19.29 -28.19
CA LEU A 19 -18.11 18.92 -27.71
C LEU A 19 -19.14 18.79 -28.85
N TYR A 20 -18.69 18.64 -30.10
CA TYR A 20 -19.57 18.65 -31.27
C TYR A 20 -19.69 17.30 -32.01
N HIS A 21 -19.53 16.19 -31.31
CA HIS A 21 -19.87 14.85 -31.84
C HIS A 21 -20.60 13.97 -30.81
N TYR A 22 -21.55 14.54 -30.07
CA TYR A 22 -22.63 13.73 -29.51
C TYR A 22 -23.62 13.40 -30.63
N ARG A 23 -23.36 12.28 -31.33
CA ARG A 23 -24.42 11.61 -32.07
C ARG A 23 -25.39 11.08 -31.02
N LEU A 24 -26.57 11.68 -30.92
CA LEU A 24 -27.71 11.08 -30.21
C LEU A 24 -28.06 9.79 -30.95
N SER A 25 -27.46 8.66 -30.54
CA SER A 25 -27.88 7.34 -30.98
C SER A 25 -29.19 7.01 -30.28
N SER A 26 -30.26 6.96 -31.09
CA SER A 26 -31.66 7.04 -30.68
C SER A 26 -32.25 5.71 -30.18
N THR A 27 -31.56 5.02 -29.27
CA THR A 27 -32.12 3.92 -28.45
C THR A 27 -31.36 3.78 -27.13
N CYS A 28 -32.02 4.06 -25.99
CA CYS A 28 -31.49 3.78 -24.66
C CYS A 28 -31.48 2.26 -24.43
N ARG A 29 -30.30 1.64 -24.33
CA ARG A 29 -30.19 0.21 -23.98
C ARG A 29 -30.68 0.02 -22.54
N LYS A 30 -31.65 -0.86 -22.34
CA LYS A 30 -32.21 -1.19 -21.02
C LYS A 30 -32.14 -2.68 -20.78
N ASN A 31 -32.02 -3.09 -19.52
CA ASN A 31 -32.18 -4.49 -19.14
C ASN A 31 -33.68 -4.88 -19.04
N PRO A 32 -34.03 -6.15 -18.82
CA PRO A 32 -35.43 -6.59 -18.68
C PRO A 32 -36.22 -5.95 -17.53
N LEU A 33 -35.54 -5.31 -16.58
CA LEU A 33 -36.16 -4.56 -15.47
C LEU A 33 -36.31 -3.07 -15.78
N GLY A 34 -36.00 -2.63 -17.00
CA GLY A 34 -36.11 -1.23 -17.43
C GLY A 34 -34.96 -0.33 -16.97
N ILE A 35 -33.91 -0.89 -16.36
CA ILE A 35 -32.72 -0.14 -15.91
C ILE A 35 -31.87 0.22 -17.12
N GLN A 36 -31.50 1.50 -17.22
CA GLN A 36 -30.61 2.00 -18.26
C GLN A 36 -29.21 1.39 -18.14
N MET A 37 -28.70 0.86 -19.25
CA MET A 37 -27.38 0.24 -19.38
C MET A 37 -26.40 1.19 -20.06
N LEU A 38 -25.13 0.78 -20.14
CA LEU A 38 -24.12 1.47 -20.95
C LEU A 38 -24.59 1.63 -22.40
N SER A 39 -24.15 2.72 -23.04
CA SER A 39 -24.36 2.96 -24.46
C SER A 39 -23.82 1.80 -25.29
N SER A 40 -24.45 1.47 -26.42
CA SER A 40 -24.03 0.35 -27.26
C SER A 40 -22.56 0.48 -27.68
N LYS A 41 -22.11 1.70 -27.98
CA LYS A 41 -20.70 1.97 -28.33
C LYS A 41 -19.73 1.58 -27.21
N LEU A 42 -20.04 1.88 -25.94
CA LEU A 42 -19.18 1.50 -24.82
C LEU A 42 -19.31 0.01 -24.49
N HIS A 43 -20.53 -0.53 -24.59
CA HIS A 43 -20.78 -1.96 -24.39
C HIS A 43 -19.96 -2.79 -25.38
N ASP A 44 -19.95 -2.43 -26.65
CA ASP A 44 -19.22 -3.15 -27.69
C ASP A 44 -17.70 -3.06 -27.45
N GLN A 45 -17.18 -1.93 -26.96
CA GLN A 45 -15.75 -1.81 -26.64
C GLN A 45 -15.31 -2.65 -25.43
N LEU A 46 -16.18 -2.83 -24.43
CA LEU A 46 -15.85 -3.52 -23.18
C LEU A 46 -16.20 -5.02 -23.19
N PHE A 47 -17.27 -5.37 -23.92
CA PHE A 47 -17.91 -6.68 -23.87
C PHE A 47 -18.04 -7.32 -25.26
N SER A 48 -17.29 -6.88 -26.28
CA SER A 48 -17.33 -7.46 -27.65
C SER A 48 -17.19 -8.99 -27.69
N SER A 49 -16.49 -9.58 -26.73
CA SER A 49 -16.25 -11.02 -26.64
C SER A 49 -17.34 -11.79 -25.89
N VAL A 50 -18.25 -11.09 -25.22
CA VAL A 50 -19.35 -11.65 -24.45
C VAL A 50 -20.63 -11.40 -25.25
N GLY A 51 -21.32 -12.47 -25.66
CA GLY A 51 -22.62 -12.33 -26.33
C GLY A 51 -23.64 -11.61 -25.45
N GLU A 52 -24.80 -11.26 -26.03
CA GLU A 52 -25.88 -10.64 -25.25
C GLU A 52 -26.25 -11.53 -24.04
N PRO A 53 -26.45 -10.93 -22.86
CA PRO A 53 -26.81 -11.67 -21.66
C PRO A 53 -28.14 -12.39 -21.85
N VAL A 54 -28.15 -13.68 -21.52
CA VAL A 54 -29.37 -14.50 -21.51
C VAL A 54 -30.00 -14.42 -20.12
N TYR A 55 -31.24 -13.96 -20.06
CA TYR A 55 -31.99 -13.82 -18.81
C TYR A 55 -33.03 -14.94 -18.70
N SER A 56 -33.14 -15.57 -17.53
CA SER A 56 -34.23 -16.51 -17.25
C SER A 56 -35.48 -15.75 -16.80
N THR A 57 -36.63 -16.15 -17.33
CA THR A 57 -37.94 -15.57 -16.97
C THR A 57 -38.20 -15.66 -15.47
N GLU A 58 -37.86 -16.79 -14.86
CA GLU A 58 -38.00 -17.02 -13.42
C GLU A 58 -37.22 -15.99 -12.58
N ASN A 59 -35.98 -15.66 -12.96
CA ASN A 59 -35.18 -14.67 -12.22
C ASN A 59 -35.70 -13.25 -12.41
N ILE A 60 -36.23 -12.94 -13.60
CA ILE A 60 -36.87 -11.64 -13.86
C ILE A 60 -38.11 -11.50 -12.97
N GLU A 61 -38.99 -12.50 -12.93
CA GLU A 61 -40.20 -12.49 -12.10
C GLU A 61 -39.89 -12.36 -10.62
N LYS A 62 -38.92 -13.14 -10.10
CA LYS A 62 -38.46 -13.03 -8.71
C LYS A 62 -37.93 -11.63 -8.40
N SER A 63 -37.18 -11.04 -9.32
CA SER A 63 -36.65 -9.68 -9.16
C SER A 63 -37.77 -8.65 -9.12
N ILE A 64 -38.76 -8.76 -9.99
CA ILE A 64 -39.95 -7.87 -10.01
C ILE A 64 -40.74 -7.99 -8.70
N MET A 65 -41.02 -9.21 -8.24
CA MET A 65 -41.75 -9.43 -6.98
C MET A 65 -41.00 -8.84 -5.78
N HIS A 66 -39.67 -9.01 -5.73
CA HIS A 66 -38.84 -8.46 -4.67
C HIS A 66 -38.83 -6.92 -4.71
N LEU A 67 -38.72 -6.31 -5.89
CA LEU A 67 -38.79 -4.85 -6.04
C LEU A 67 -40.15 -4.32 -5.55
N GLN A 68 -41.25 -4.97 -5.90
CA GLN A 68 -42.61 -4.60 -5.46
C GLN A 68 -42.77 -4.67 -3.94
N GLN A 69 -42.15 -5.63 -3.26
CA GLN A 69 -42.21 -5.75 -1.80
C GLN A 69 -41.63 -4.52 -1.08
N PHE A 70 -40.67 -3.84 -1.69
CA PHE A 70 -40.04 -2.62 -1.14
C PHE A 70 -40.60 -1.34 -1.75
N ASP A 71 -41.75 -1.40 -2.44
CA ASP A 71 -42.35 -0.28 -3.18
C ASP A 71 -41.38 0.34 -4.22
N LEU A 72 -40.50 -0.49 -4.80
CA LEU A 72 -39.56 -0.13 -5.87
C LEU A 72 -40.05 -0.66 -7.23
N GLY A 73 -39.72 0.04 -8.32
CA GLY A 73 -39.94 -0.44 -9.70
C GLY A 73 -41.23 0.03 -10.39
N SER A 74 -42.04 0.88 -9.76
CA SER A 74 -43.27 1.47 -10.31
C SER A 74 -43.09 2.84 -10.98
N ASN A 75 -41.93 3.48 -10.79
CA ASN A 75 -41.63 4.80 -11.35
C ASN A 75 -40.69 4.68 -12.55
N GLU A 76 -41.04 5.34 -13.66
CA GLU A 76 -40.13 5.51 -14.79
C GLU A 76 -38.87 6.23 -14.29
N SER A 77 -37.73 5.53 -14.33
CA SER A 77 -36.45 6.14 -13.99
C SER A 77 -36.10 7.20 -15.04
N GLU A 78 -35.58 8.33 -14.58
CA GLU A 78 -35.07 9.39 -15.45
C GLU A 78 -34.03 8.79 -16.41
N ILE A 79 -34.23 8.98 -17.71
CA ILE A 79 -33.30 8.51 -18.74
C ILE A 79 -32.21 9.55 -18.86
N LEU A 80 -30.98 9.13 -18.55
CA LEU A 80 -29.80 9.97 -18.71
C LEU A 80 -29.32 9.93 -20.17
N ASP A 81 -28.64 10.99 -20.61
CA ASP A 81 -28.04 11.01 -21.94
C ASP A 81 -26.95 9.94 -22.07
N ASN A 82 -26.91 9.27 -23.23
CA ASN A 82 -25.85 8.31 -23.52
C ASN A 82 -24.49 9.02 -23.56
N ILE A 83 -23.54 8.49 -22.79
CA ILE A 83 -22.14 8.90 -22.86
C ILE A 83 -21.43 8.02 -23.90
N GLU A 84 -20.79 8.66 -24.88
CA GLU A 84 -20.07 7.99 -25.96
C GLU A 84 -18.66 8.57 -26.09
N PHE A 85 -17.63 7.74 -25.87
CA PHE A 85 -16.24 8.07 -26.14
C PHE A 85 -15.47 6.80 -26.53
N ASP A 86 -14.30 7.00 -27.12
CA ASP A 86 -13.42 5.91 -27.53
C ASP A 86 -12.46 5.58 -26.38
N LEU A 87 -12.52 4.33 -25.92
CA LEU A 87 -11.62 3.76 -24.93
C LEU A 87 -10.34 3.26 -25.62
N PRO A 88 -9.20 3.27 -24.91
CA PRO A 88 -8.02 2.54 -25.35
C PRO A 88 -8.35 1.06 -25.60
N PRO A 89 -7.68 0.41 -26.56
CA PRO A 89 -7.93 -1.00 -26.85
C PRO A 89 -7.60 -1.86 -25.63
N LEU A 90 -8.44 -2.87 -25.40
CA LEU A 90 -8.19 -3.85 -24.34
C LEU A 90 -6.98 -4.72 -24.69
N GLU A 91 -6.05 -4.82 -23.75
CA GLU A 91 -4.91 -5.75 -23.77
C GLU A 91 -5.32 -7.25 -23.71
N GLY A 92 -6.54 -7.56 -23.26
CA GLY A 92 -7.02 -8.93 -23.06
C GLY A 92 -8.33 -9.22 -23.78
N THR A 93 -8.74 -10.49 -23.79
CA THR A 93 -9.99 -10.93 -24.43
C THR A 93 -11.26 -10.49 -23.70
N ASN A 94 -11.15 -10.13 -22.42
CA ASN A 94 -12.22 -9.58 -21.59
C ASN A 94 -11.61 -8.66 -20.51
N LEU A 95 -12.47 -7.98 -19.75
CA LEU A 95 -12.05 -7.07 -18.68
C LEU A 95 -11.15 -7.72 -17.62
N ASN A 96 -11.49 -8.94 -17.19
CA ASN A 96 -10.67 -9.65 -16.19
C ASN A 96 -9.26 -9.90 -16.72
N LYS A 97 -9.15 -10.40 -17.97
CA LYS A 97 -7.86 -10.67 -18.59
C LYS A 97 -7.08 -9.39 -18.87
N HIS A 98 -7.77 -8.31 -19.24
CA HIS A 98 -7.17 -6.99 -19.42
C HIS A 98 -6.48 -6.50 -18.13
N PHE A 99 -7.19 -6.52 -17.00
CA PHE A 99 -6.61 -6.10 -15.72
C PHE A 99 -5.52 -7.06 -15.22
N GLU A 100 -5.66 -8.37 -15.46
CA GLU A 100 -4.62 -9.35 -15.14
C GLU A 100 -3.32 -9.05 -15.92
N ILE A 101 -3.43 -8.77 -17.22
CA ILE A 101 -2.27 -8.42 -18.06
C ILE A 101 -1.63 -7.11 -17.61
N ILE A 102 -2.43 -6.07 -17.31
CA ILE A 102 -1.90 -4.80 -16.80
C ILE A 102 -1.19 -5.01 -15.45
N ALA A 103 -1.83 -5.75 -14.53
CA ALA A 103 -1.25 -6.05 -13.23
C ALA A 103 0.07 -6.82 -13.39
N GLN A 104 0.12 -7.84 -14.25
CA GLN A 104 1.33 -8.60 -14.54
C GLN A 104 2.43 -7.68 -15.10
N LYS A 105 2.16 -6.92 -16.17
CA LYS A 105 3.13 -5.98 -16.77
C LYS A 105 3.73 -5.01 -15.74
N GLN A 106 2.94 -4.54 -14.78
CA GLN A 106 3.40 -3.59 -13.76
C GLN A 106 4.16 -4.25 -12.60
N SER A 107 3.79 -5.47 -12.21
CA SER A 107 4.32 -6.14 -11.02
C SER A 107 5.47 -7.10 -11.30
N GLU A 108 5.52 -7.72 -12.47
CA GLU A 108 6.48 -8.77 -12.85
C GLU A 108 7.95 -8.37 -12.60
N PRO A 109 8.42 -7.16 -12.95
CA PRO A 109 9.80 -6.78 -12.68
C PRO A 109 10.16 -6.79 -11.18
N TYR A 110 9.20 -6.47 -10.31
CA TYR A 110 9.41 -6.47 -8.86
C TYR A 110 9.27 -7.86 -8.27
N VAL A 111 8.40 -8.70 -8.84
CA VAL A 111 8.28 -10.12 -8.46
C VAL A 111 9.59 -10.87 -8.75
N ASP A 112 10.25 -10.58 -9.87
CA ASP A 112 11.55 -11.15 -10.19
C ASP A 112 12.63 -10.75 -9.18
N LEU A 113 12.62 -9.48 -8.73
CA LEU A 113 13.49 -8.99 -7.66
C LEU A 113 13.24 -9.71 -6.32
N ILE A 114 11.99 -9.94 -5.95
CA ILE A 114 11.61 -10.71 -4.75
C ILE A 114 12.13 -12.14 -4.86
N HIS A 115 11.91 -12.81 -5.99
CA HIS A 115 12.41 -14.17 -6.21
C HIS A 115 13.94 -14.25 -6.14
N LYS A 116 14.64 -13.24 -6.66
CA LYS A 116 16.10 -13.15 -6.54
C LYS A 116 16.53 -13.05 -5.08
N LEU A 117 15.85 -12.23 -4.28
CA LEU A 117 16.14 -12.08 -2.85
C LEU A 117 15.88 -13.36 -2.05
N ILE A 118 14.72 -14.01 -2.26
CA ILE A 118 14.33 -15.23 -1.52
C ILE A 118 15.27 -16.41 -1.81
N LYS A 119 15.80 -16.50 -3.04
CA LYS A 119 16.69 -17.58 -3.46
C LYS A 119 18.15 -17.37 -3.06
N ALA A 120 18.54 -16.14 -2.71
CA ALA A 120 19.91 -15.82 -2.37
C ALA A 120 20.23 -16.23 -0.93
N ASP A 121 21.47 -16.67 -0.70
CA ASP A 121 22.01 -16.81 0.65
C ASP A 121 22.33 -15.42 1.23
N ILE A 122 22.23 -15.28 2.55
CA ILE A 122 22.55 -14.02 3.21
C ILE A 122 24.07 -13.84 3.23
N PRO A 123 24.62 -12.73 2.70
CA PRO A 123 26.05 -12.46 2.76
C PRO A 123 26.53 -12.40 4.23
N PRO A 124 27.79 -12.78 4.51
CA PRO A 124 28.32 -12.76 5.86
C PRO A 124 28.22 -11.36 6.46
N ARG A 125 27.77 -11.29 7.70
CA ARG A 125 27.64 -10.02 8.42
C ARG A 125 29.03 -9.40 8.64
N PRO A 126 29.22 -8.10 8.39
CA PRO A 126 30.48 -7.43 8.67
C PRO A 126 30.91 -7.60 10.13
N THR A 127 32.19 -7.85 10.34
CA THR A 127 32.77 -7.93 11.69
C THR A 127 32.93 -6.55 12.31
N GLN A 128 33.26 -5.54 11.49
CA GLN A 128 33.40 -4.15 11.88
C GLN A 128 32.60 -3.23 10.96
N TRP A 129 31.75 -2.40 11.56
CA TRP A 129 31.00 -1.35 10.87
C TRP A 129 31.78 -0.04 10.90
N GLN A 130 31.80 0.67 9.77
CA GLN A 130 32.46 1.96 9.65
C GLN A 130 31.58 3.08 10.21
N TYR A 131 32.18 3.92 11.04
CA TYR A 131 31.57 5.15 11.54
C TYR A 131 31.99 6.32 10.66
N VAL A 132 31.48 6.33 9.44
CA VAL A 132 31.79 7.35 8.41
C VAL A 132 30.51 7.88 7.78
N LYS A 133 30.52 9.16 7.42
CA LYS A 133 29.36 9.85 6.84
C LYS A 133 28.95 9.23 5.50
N GLY A 134 27.64 9.03 5.32
CA GLY A 134 27.07 8.50 4.08
C GLY A 134 27.04 6.98 4.04
N TRP A 135 26.86 6.41 2.84
CA TRP A 135 26.77 4.98 2.65
C TRP A 135 28.14 4.31 2.61
N THR A 136 28.22 3.15 3.26
CA THR A 136 29.33 2.22 3.21
C THR A 136 28.82 0.85 2.81
N LYS A 137 29.48 0.22 1.85
CA LYS A 137 29.19 -1.11 1.30
C LYS A 137 30.19 -2.14 1.83
N TYR A 138 29.69 -3.33 2.17
CA TYR A 138 30.45 -4.47 2.69
C TYR A 138 30.18 -5.72 1.83
N SER A 139 31.20 -6.59 1.64
CA SER A 139 31.15 -7.77 0.75
C SER A 139 31.76 -9.03 1.42
N GLU A 140 31.65 -10.18 0.75
CA GLU A 140 31.79 -11.55 1.29
C GLU A 140 33.14 -11.89 1.96
N ASP A 141 34.23 -11.17 1.66
CA ASP A 141 35.58 -11.55 2.13
C ASP A 141 36.25 -10.52 3.07
N ASP A 142 35.48 -9.62 3.72
CA ASP A 142 36.03 -8.58 4.62
C ASP A 142 37.05 -7.61 3.94
N GLN A 143 37.17 -7.67 2.60
CA GLN A 143 38.09 -6.81 1.86
C GLN A 143 37.51 -5.40 1.73
N THR A 144 37.87 -4.59 2.73
CA THR A 144 37.82 -3.12 2.78
C THR A 144 36.45 -2.50 2.52
N PRO A 145 35.80 -1.91 3.54
CA PRO A 145 34.55 -1.17 3.36
C PRO A 145 34.69 -0.05 2.32
N ILE A 146 33.73 0.03 1.39
CA ILE A 146 33.76 0.97 0.27
C ILE A 146 32.70 2.04 0.49
N SER A 147 33.08 3.32 0.47
CA SER A 147 32.12 4.41 0.47
C SER A 147 31.43 4.52 -0.89
N VAL A 148 30.10 4.63 -0.86
CA VAL A 148 29.26 4.76 -2.06
C VAL A 148 28.25 5.90 -1.86
N ASP A 149 27.72 6.46 -2.95
CA ASP A 149 26.73 7.54 -2.86
C ASP A 149 25.35 7.01 -2.46
N TYR A 150 25.00 5.82 -2.95
CA TYR A 150 23.76 5.09 -2.68
C TYR A 150 23.99 3.58 -2.95
N PRO A 151 23.16 2.68 -2.40
CA PRO A 151 23.26 1.25 -2.68
C PRO A 151 23.08 0.94 -4.16
N ASN A 152 23.97 0.12 -4.74
CA ASN A 152 23.99 -0.15 -6.18
C ASN A 152 23.20 -1.41 -6.60
N GLU A 153 22.30 -1.88 -5.74
CA GLU A 153 21.52 -3.11 -5.92
C GLU A 153 20.03 -2.77 -6.05
N HIS A 154 19.31 -3.56 -6.85
CA HIS A 154 17.91 -3.29 -7.17
C HIS A 154 16.91 -3.89 -6.18
N VAL A 155 17.35 -4.72 -5.24
CA VAL A 155 16.50 -5.26 -4.17
C VAL A 155 17.22 -5.19 -2.84
N LEU A 156 16.57 -4.56 -1.87
CA LEU A 156 17.15 -4.25 -0.57
C LEU A 156 16.12 -4.52 0.54
N VAL A 157 16.57 -5.15 1.62
CA VAL A 157 15.89 -5.08 2.93
C VAL A 157 16.47 -3.87 3.66
N PHE A 158 15.63 -2.98 4.18
CA PHE A 158 16.05 -1.67 4.67
C PHE A 158 15.37 -1.32 5.99
N ASP A 159 16.13 -0.68 6.88
CA ASP A 159 15.69 -0.24 8.21
C ASP A 159 16.43 1.05 8.62
N VAL A 160 15.75 1.94 9.35
CA VAL A 160 16.26 3.26 9.74
C VAL A 160 16.10 3.51 11.25
N GLU A 161 17.19 3.96 11.87
CA GLU A 161 17.18 4.45 13.24
C GLU A 161 17.12 5.97 13.28
N THR A 162 16.31 6.49 14.20
CA THR A 162 16.10 7.93 14.36
C THR A 162 16.32 8.41 15.78
N LEU A 163 16.68 9.70 15.92
CA LEU A 163 16.86 10.33 17.22
C LEU A 163 15.57 11.06 17.65
N VAL A 164 14.70 10.35 18.37
CA VAL A 164 13.34 10.81 18.69
C VAL A 164 13.33 12.10 19.53
N CYS A 165 14.14 12.16 20.58
CA CYS A 165 14.17 13.30 21.50
C CYS A 165 14.66 14.60 20.86
N GLU A 166 15.36 14.51 19.73
CA GLU A 166 16.05 15.63 19.07
C GLU A 166 15.47 15.92 17.69
N GLY A 167 14.17 15.68 17.47
CA GLY A 167 13.49 16.08 16.22
C GLY A 167 13.39 15.00 15.15
N ASN A 168 13.49 13.72 15.52
CA ASN A 168 13.30 12.55 14.65
C ASN A 168 14.25 12.52 13.43
N PHE A 169 15.49 12.98 13.59
CA PHE A 169 16.46 12.91 12.50
C PHE A 169 16.86 11.46 12.22
N PRO A 170 16.97 11.04 10.94
CA PRO A 170 17.59 9.77 10.61
C PRO A 170 19.08 9.85 11.00
N VAL A 171 19.52 8.89 11.78
CA VAL A 171 20.89 8.85 12.31
C VAL A 171 21.68 7.69 11.72
N LEU A 172 21.09 6.51 11.65
CA LEU A 172 21.68 5.32 11.07
C LEU A 172 20.66 4.65 10.16
N ALA A 173 21.16 3.97 9.13
CA ALA A 173 20.33 3.03 8.39
C ALA A 173 21.17 1.83 7.97
N VAL A 174 20.49 0.70 7.82
CA VAL A 174 21.11 -0.54 7.36
C VAL A 174 20.33 -1.03 6.15
N ALA A 175 21.05 -1.51 5.14
CA ALA A 175 20.45 -2.21 4.03
C ALA A 175 21.14 -3.54 3.78
N LEU A 176 20.36 -4.55 3.39
CA LEU A 176 20.83 -5.87 3.01
C LEU A 176 20.37 -6.18 1.59
N SER A 177 21.31 -6.51 0.72
CA SER A 177 21.02 -7.05 -0.61
C SER A 177 21.41 -8.54 -0.67
N PRO A 178 21.08 -9.24 -1.77
CA PRO A 178 21.55 -10.60 -2.02
C PRO A 178 23.07 -10.79 -1.93
N ASN A 179 23.84 -9.72 -2.13
CA ASN A 179 25.29 -9.79 -2.30
C ASN A 179 26.07 -9.00 -1.24
N HIS A 180 25.44 -8.01 -0.60
CA HIS A 180 26.14 -6.99 0.18
C HIS A 180 25.34 -6.51 1.38
N TRP A 181 26.06 -6.21 2.46
CA TRP A 181 25.55 -5.35 3.54
C TRP A 181 25.88 -3.90 3.25
N TYR A 182 25.05 -3.00 3.75
CA TYR A 182 25.26 -1.56 3.68
C TYR A 182 24.95 -0.93 5.03
N SER A 183 25.70 0.11 5.39
CA SER A 183 25.38 0.99 6.50
C SER A 183 25.45 2.44 6.05
N TRP A 184 24.53 3.25 6.54
CA TRP A 184 24.53 4.70 6.36
C TRP A 184 24.67 5.39 7.70
N CYS A 185 25.57 6.36 7.80
CA CYS A 185 25.63 7.25 8.96
C CYS A 185 25.33 8.69 8.56
N SER A 186 24.44 9.32 9.34
CA SER A 186 24.08 10.73 9.17
C SER A 186 25.27 11.63 9.46
N SER A 187 25.35 12.74 8.73
CA SER A 187 26.31 13.81 9.02
C SER A 187 26.18 14.35 10.44
N ARG A 188 24.99 14.30 11.03
CA ARG A 188 24.73 14.77 12.40
C ARG A 188 25.37 13.90 13.49
N LEU A 189 25.64 12.63 13.19
CA LEU A 189 26.36 11.75 14.10
C LEU A 189 27.88 11.92 14.01
N ILE A 190 28.38 12.25 12.81
CA ILE A 190 29.81 12.25 12.50
C ILE A 190 30.42 13.65 12.66
N ASP A 191 29.73 14.68 12.18
CA ASP A 191 30.21 16.06 12.22
C ASP A 191 30.17 16.55 13.68
N GLU A 192 31.28 17.08 14.21
CA GLU A 192 31.36 17.67 15.56
C GLU A 192 30.62 19.02 15.69
N GLU A 193 30.08 19.53 14.58
CA GLU A 193 29.37 20.80 14.54
C GLU A 193 27.94 20.66 15.07
N PHE A 194 27.67 21.32 16.20
CA PHE A 194 26.34 21.38 16.78
C PHE A 194 25.35 22.13 15.86
N ARG A 195 24.37 21.41 15.31
CA ARG A 195 23.29 21.98 14.50
C ARG A 195 22.01 22.14 15.30
N LEU A 196 21.67 23.38 15.67
CA LEU A 196 20.44 23.77 16.39
C LEU A 196 19.16 23.69 15.53
N LYS A 197 19.10 22.81 14.53
CA LYS A 197 17.92 22.70 13.65
C LYS A 197 16.93 21.74 14.26
N SER A 198 15.68 22.18 14.40
CA SER A 198 14.59 21.41 15.00
C SER A 198 13.83 20.48 14.03
N ASN A 199 14.01 20.64 12.71
CA ASN A 199 13.29 19.87 11.70
C ASN A 199 14.23 19.22 10.67
N VAL A 200 13.82 18.05 10.15
CA VAL A 200 14.51 17.30 9.09
C VAL A 200 14.40 18.04 7.76
N GLU A 201 15.56 18.29 7.11
CA GLU A 201 15.64 18.87 5.77
C GLU A 201 16.05 17.80 4.74
N LEU A 202 15.86 18.07 3.44
CA LEU A 202 16.23 17.14 2.35
C LEU A 202 17.70 16.70 2.36
N ASN A 203 18.61 17.53 2.88
CA ASN A 203 20.03 17.18 2.99
C ASN A 203 20.33 16.23 4.17
N ASP A 204 19.41 16.13 5.14
CA ASP A 204 19.50 15.18 6.24
C ASP A 204 18.93 13.80 5.84
N MET A 205 18.21 13.70 4.73
CA MET A 205 17.57 12.47 4.24
C MET A 205 18.56 11.48 3.61
N ILE A 206 18.19 10.20 3.62
CA ILE A 206 19.00 9.08 3.15
C ILE A 206 18.85 8.96 1.62
N PRO A 207 19.94 9.09 0.84
CA PRO A 207 19.89 8.90 -0.61
C PRO A 207 19.83 7.41 -0.95
N MET A 208 18.86 6.97 -1.75
CA MET A 208 18.70 5.55 -2.14
C MET A 208 18.84 5.31 -3.64
N GLU A 209 18.71 6.34 -4.48
CA GLU A 209 18.84 6.23 -5.94
C GLU A 209 19.24 7.57 -6.57
N SER A 210 19.69 7.56 -7.83
CA SER A 210 20.10 8.78 -8.56
C SER A 210 19.15 9.16 -9.70
N ASN A 211 17.88 8.74 -9.63
CA ASN A 211 16.85 8.89 -10.67
C ASN A 211 16.99 7.84 -11.78
N SER A 212 16.46 6.64 -11.51
CA SER A 212 16.52 5.49 -12.41
C SER A 212 15.13 5.07 -12.86
N SER A 213 14.95 4.84 -14.16
CA SER A 213 13.77 4.15 -14.70
C SER A 213 13.84 2.63 -14.50
N ILE A 214 14.91 2.13 -13.85
CA ILE A 214 15.11 0.70 -13.59
C ILE A 214 14.30 0.31 -12.34
N PRO A 215 13.42 -0.71 -12.44
CA PRO A 215 12.68 -1.23 -11.30
C PRO A 215 13.59 -1.56 -10.12
N SER A 216 13.29 -0.98 -8.97
CA SER A 216 14.02 -1.24 -7.72
C SER A 216 13.03 -1.44 -6.58
N LEU A 217 13.35 -2.33 -5.65
CA LEU A 217 12.44 -2.74 -4.57
C LEU A 217 13.11 -2.61 -3.22
N ILE A 218 12.46 -1.87 -2.32
CA ILE A 218 12.83 -1.79 -0.92
C ILE A 218 11.82 -2.57 -0.09
N ILE A 219 12.30 -3.46 0.76
CA ILE A 219 11.51 -4.30 1.64
C ILE A 219 11.83 -3.89 3.08
N GLY A 220 10.81 -3.71 3.91
CA GLY A 220 11.00 -3.35 5.32
C GLY A 220 9.87 -3.88 6.19
N HIS A 221 9.98 -3.69 7.50
CA HIS A 221 8.92 -3.99 8.46
C HIS A 221 8.31 -2.69 8.95
N ASN A 222 7.04 -2.44 8.62
CA ASN A 222 6.43 -1.12 8.73
C ASN A 222 7.21 -0.07 7.89
N VAL A 223 7.58 -0.46 6.67
CA VAL A 223 8.45 0.32 5.76
C VAL A 223 7.95 1.74 5.47
N GLY A 224 6.67 2.01 5.73
CA GLY A 224 6.10 3.35 5.63
C GLY A 224 6.82 4.37 6.51
N PHE A 225 7.34 3.95 7.68
CA PHE A 225 8.16 4.80 8.55
C PHE A 225 9.52 5.10 7.90
N ASP A 226 10.27 4.07 7.53
CA ASP A 226 11.61 4.18 6.92
C ASP A 226 11.57 4.98 5.62
N ARG A 227 10.52 4.77 4.83
CA ARG A 227 10.27 5.46 3.55
C ARG A 227 10.24 6.98 3.72
N THR A 228 9.78 7.50 4.86
CA THR A 228 9.76 8.95 5.11
C THR A 228 11.14 9.58 5.22
N TYR A 229 12.19 8.77 5.41
CA TYR A 229 13.57 9.25 5.51
C TYR A 229 14.35 9.09 4.21
N ILE A 230 13.73 8.57 3.14
CA ILE A 230 14.36 8.42 1.83
C ILE A 230 14.20 9.71 1.02
N LYS A 231 15.34 10.26 0.59
CA LYS A 231 15.43 11.55 -0.09
C LYS A 231 14.60 11.61 -1.38
N GLU A 232 14.68 10.57 -2.20
CA GLU A 232 14.07 10.56 -3.54
C GLU A 232 12.54 10.46 -3.50
N GLN A 233 11.94 10.05 -2.37
CA GLN A 233 10.48 10.03 -2.20
C GLN A 233 9.84 11.42 -2.15
N TYR A 234 10.65 12.46 -2.02
CA TYR A 234 10.23 13.86 -2.03
C TYR A 234 10.55 14.58 -3.35
N GLN A 235 11.06 13.86 -4.35
CA GLN A 235 11.27 14.41 -5.69
C GLN A 235 9.95 14.44 -6.46
N PHE A 236 9.80 15.42 -7.35
CA PHE A 236 8.60 15.53 -8.22
C PHE A 236 8.58 14.48 -9.33
N GLU A 237 9.76 14.07 -9.78
CA GLU A 237 9.93 13.09 -10.84
C GLU A 237 9.70 11.69 -10.28
N SER A 238 8.83 10.92 -10.93
CA SER A 238 8.50 9.58 -10.46
C SER A 238 9.66 8.62 -10.73
N THR A 239 10.08 7.88 -9.72
CA THR A 239 11.06 6.82 -9.87
C THR A 239 10.39 5.45 -10.03
N ALA A 240 11.18 4.48 -10.52
CA ALA A 240 10.75 3.08 -10.59
C ALA A 240 10.99 2.32 -9.27
N MET A 241 11.27 3.03 -8.17
CA MET A 241 11.40 2.44 -6.84
C MET A 241 10.02 2.10 -6.26
N ARG A 242 9.87 0.91 -5.72
CA ARG A 242 8.66 0.46 -5.00
C ARG A 242 9.03 -0.09 -3.64
N PHE A 243 8.02 -0.17 -2.78
CA PHE A 243 8.15 -0.60 -1.39
C PHE A 243 7.28 -1.82 -1.12
N LEU A 244 7.81 -2.78 -0.39
CA LEU A 244 7.08 -3.94 0.10
C LEU A 244 7.13 -3.97 1.62
N ASP A 245 5.98 -3.88 2.25
CA ASP A 245 5.86 -3.88 3.70
C ASP A 245 5.56 -5.29 4.23
N THR A 246 6.50 -5.85 4.99
CA THR A 246 6.33 -7.16 5.62
C THR A 246 5.28 -7.15 6.74
N MET A 247 5.01 -6.00 7.37
CA MET A 247 3.92 -5.88 8.34
C MET A 247 2.56 -6.01 7.64
N SER A 248 2.37 -5.29 6.53
CA SER A 248 1.16 -5.38 5.70
C SER A 248 0.96 -6.79 5.12
N LEU A 249 2.03 -7.46 4.69
CA LEU A 249 1.96 -8.86 4.25
C LEU A 249 1.52 -9.80 5.38
N HIS A 250 2.07 -9.62 6.59
CA HIS A 250 1.63 -10.39 7.75
C HIS A 250 0.15 -10.14 8.06
N ILE A 251 -0.31 -8.89 8.04
CA ILE A 251 -1.71 -8.55 8.26
C ILE A 251 -2.61 -9.20 7.20
N MET A 252 -2.18 -9.25 5.95
CA MET A 252 -2.91 -9.93 4.87
C MET A 252 -3.06 -11.44 5.13
N CYS A 253 -1.99 -12.12 5.55
CA CYS A 253 -1.99 -13.58 5.71
C CYS A 253 -2.48 -14.06 7.08
N SER A 254 -2.29 -13.26 8.13
CA SER A 254 -2.41 -13.68 9.53
C SER A 254 -2.92 -12.56 10.46
N GLY A 255 -3.43 -11.47 9.89
CA GLY A 255 -3.95 -10.34 10.65
C GLY A 255 -5.20 -10.68 11.45
N PHE A 256 -5.39 -9.93 12.53
CA PHE A 256 -6.58 -9.99 13.35
C PHE A 256 -7.52 -8.84 13.04
N THR A 257 -8.82 -9.07 13.20
CA THR A 257 -9.76 -7.96 13.37
C THR A 257 -9.48 -7.22 14.69
N HIS A 258 -9.95 -5.99 14.82
CA HIS A 258 -9.74 -5.19 16.02
C HIS A 258 -10.20 -5.91 17.30
N ALA A 259 -11.41 -6.49 17.30
CA ALA A 259 -11.94 -7.22 18.44
C ALA A 259 -11.11 -8.48 18.78
N GLN A 260 -10.74 -9.26 17.76
CA GLN A 260 -9.91 -10.45 17.95
C GLN A 260 -8.52 -10.10 18.50
N ARG A 261 -7.92 -9.00 18.06
CA ARG A 261 -6.62 -8.53 18.56
C ARG A 261 -6.68 -8.23 20.05
N LEU A 262 -7.72 -7.53 20.50
CA LEU A 262 -7.91 -7.19 21.91
C LEU A 262 -8.12 -8.44 22.77
N GLN A 263 -8.96 -9.37 22.31
CA GLN A 263 -9.20 -10.65 23.00
C GLN A 263 -7.92 -11.49 23.09
N TYR A 264 -7.13 -11.55 22.00
CA TYR A 264 -5.87 -12.27 21.97
C TYR A 264 -4.84 -11.64 22.92
N GLN A 265 -4.70 -10.31 22.91
CA GLN A 265 -3.82 -9.60 23.84
C GLN A 265 -4.22 -9.82 25.31
N ALA A 266 -5.52 -9.80 25.61
CA ALA A 266 -6.03 -10.10 26.95
C ALA A 266 -5.75 -11.56 27.34
N PHE A 267 -5.91 -12.52 26.43
CA PHE A 267 -5.59 -13.93 26.66
C PHE A 267 -4.09 -14.16 26.89
N GLU A 268 -3.22 -13.55 26.08
CA GLU A 268 -1.76 -13.63 26.24
C GLU A 268 -1.33 -13.03 27.59
N LYS A 269 -1.86 -11.85 27.95
CA LYS A 269 -1.61 -11.22 29.26
C LYS A 269 -2.13 -12.09 30.42
N GLY A 270 -3.34 -12.62 30.34
CA GLY A 270 -3.92 -13.51 31.34
C GLY A 270 -3.21 -14.87 31.45
N SER A 271 -2.63 -15.37 30.36
CA SER A 271 -1.80 -16.58 30.34
C SER A 271 -0.39 -16.32 30.89
N SER A 272 0.12 -15.11 30.71
CA SER A 272 1.41 -14.65 31.25
C SER A 272 1.31 -14.40 32.76
N LEU A 273 0.21 -13.79 33.24
CA LEU A 273 -0.10 -13.61 34.66
C LEU A 273 -0.25 -14.96 35.39
N LYS A 274 -0.82 -15.99 34.75
CA LYS A 274 -0.87 -17.36 35.31
C LYS A 274 0.50 -18.06 35.36
N LYS A 275 1.50 -17.56 34.62
CA LYS A 275 2.90 -18.03 34.70
C LYS A 275 3.74 -17.23 35.69
N SER A 276 3.35 -16.00 36.01
CA SER A 276 4.04 -15.11 36.95
C SER A 276 3.29 -15.00 38.27
N ASP A 277 2.98 -16.12 38.92
CA ASP A 277 2.82 -16.15 40.38
C ASP A 277 4.19 -16.50 41.00
N LYS A 278 5.08 -15.50 40.96
CA LYS A 278 6.09 -15.21 41.97
C LYS A 278 6.76 -13.88 41.61
N ASP A 279 6.28 -12.87 42.34
CA ASP A 279 6.94 -11.62 42.70
C ASP A 279 6.99 -10.50 41.65
N ASP A 280 6.28 -9.43 42.01
CA ASP A 280 6.35 -8.03 41.57
C ASP A 280 6.10 -7.67 40.10
N ILE A 281 4.94 -7.04 39.82
CA ILE A 281 4.86 -5.97 38.82
C ILE A 281 3.91 -4.86 39.31
N THR A 282 4.49 -3.67 39.41
CA THR A 282 3.88 -2.33 39.56
C THR A 282 3.21 -1.83 38.28
N GLU A 283 2.30 -0.88 38.49
CA GLU A 283 1.50 -0.13 37.52
C GLU A 283 2.28 0.44 36.32
N GLU A 284 1.74 0.29 35.11
CA GLU A 284 1.31 1.38 34.22
C GLU A 284 0.89 0.84 32.83
N GLU A 285 -0.35 1.12 32.42
CA GLU A 285 -0.73 1.71 31.13
C GLU A 285 -2.26 1.68 31.00
N GLY A 286 -2.84 2.87 30.81
CA GLY A 286 -4.28 3.14 30.87
C GLY A 286 -5.10 2.39 29.82
N LEU A 287 -5.58 1.21 30.19
CA LEU A 287 -6.79 0.62 29.64
C LEU A 287 -7.93 0.93 30.61
N ASP A 288 -8.97 1.61 30.09
CA ASP A 288 -10.19 1.95 30.82
C ASP A 288 -10.68 0.75 31.65
N GLU A 289 -10.75 0.89 32.99
CA GLU A 289 -11.19 -0.15 33.92
C GLU A 289 -12.54 -0.74 33.52
N GLN A 290 -13.38 0.09 32.90
CA GLN A 290 -14.70 -0.31 32.41
C GLN A 290 -14.58 -1.38 31.31
N TYR A 291 -13.53 -1.33 30.49
CA TYR A 291 -13.26 -2.27 29.40
C TYR A 291 -12.64 -3.58 29.90
N LEU A 292 -11.76 -3.52 30.91
CA LEU A 292 -11.24 -4.72 31.59
C LEU A 292 -12.37 -5.51 32.26
N SER A 293 -13.34 -4.81 32.87
CA SER A 293 -14.50 -5.44 33.52
C SER A 293 -15.39 -6.20 32.53
N MET A 294 -15.56 -5.66 31.31
CA MET A 294 -16.31 -6.30 30.23
C MET A 294 -15.57 -7.54 29.67
N LEU A 295 -14.24 -7.50 29.63
CA LEU A 295 -13.39 -8.62 29.18
C LEU A 295 -13.38 -9.78 30.18
N LEU A 296 -13.29 -9.51 31.49
CA LEU A 296 -13.39 -10.54 32.53
C LEU A 296 -14.79 -11.19 32.58
N ALA A 297 -15.84 -10.45 32.21
CA ALA A 297 -17.17 -11.02 32.04
C ALA A 297 -17.25 -12.00 30.84
N SER A 298 -16.41 -11.80 29.82
CA SER A 298 -16.33 -12.66 28.62
C SER A 298 -15.49 -13.93 28.80
N GLU A 299 -14.66 -14.05 29.87
CA GLU A 299 -13.95 -15.31 30.19
C GLU A 299 -14.90 -16.48 30.52
N LYS A 300 -16.18 -16.20 30.75
CA LYS A 300 -17.23 -17.21 30.87
C LYS A 300 -17.72 -17.76 29.52
N ASP A 301 -17.28 -17.17 28.41
CA ASP A 301 -17.72 -17.57 27.09
C ASP A 301 -16.80 -18.64 26.48
N LYS A 302 -17.38 -19.79 26.14
CA LYS A 302 -16.66 -21.00 25.74
C LYS A 302 -15.99 -20.86 24.36
N ASP A 303 -16.40 -19.87 23.59
CA ASP A 303 -16.00 -19.68 22.20
C ASP A 303 -14.56 -19.13 22.07
N ALA A 304 -14.09 -18.32 23.02
CA ALA A 304 -12.71 -17.80 23.00
C ALA A 304 -11.65 -18.92 23.11
N LYS A 305 -11.97 -20.02 23.80
CA LYS A 305 -11.08 -21.20 23.90
C LYS A 305 -11.06 -22.05 22.62
N ALA A 306 -12.10 -21.99 21.81
CA ALA A 306 -12.17 -22.75 20.55
C ALA A 306 -11.23 -22.17 19.48
N TYR A 307 -11.13 -20.84 19.40
CA TYR A 307 -10.28 -20.16 18.40
C TYR A 307 -8.78 -20.42 18.59
N VAL A 308 -8.29 -20.50 19.82
CA VAL A 308 -6.87 -20.81 20.11
C VAL A 308 -6.53 -22.28 19.78
N LYS A 309 -7.49 -23.19 19.95
CA LYS A 309 -7.26 -24.62 19.71
C LYS A 309 -7.07 -24.96 18.23
N ILE A 310 -7.72 -24.20 17.34
CA ILE A 310 -7.62 -24.37 15.88
C ILE A 310 -6.22 -24.01 15.36
N ARG A 311 -5.52 -23.06 16.00
CA ARG A 311 -4.19 -22.62 15.53
C ARG A 311 -3.04 -23.50 16.01
N ASN A 312 -3.17 -24.18 17.15
CA ASN A 312 -2.14 -25.11 17.65
C ASN A 312 -2.21 -26.51 17.01
N THR A 313 -3.06 -26.70 15.99
CA THR A 313 -3.22 -27.98 15.26
C THR A 313 -2.90 -27.90 13.76
N GLN A 314 -2.29 -26.80 13.30
CA GLN A 314 -1.66 -26.67 11.97
C GLN A 314 -0.18 -26.34 12.14
#